data_AF-A0A151TFD8-F1
#
_entry.id   AF-A0A151TFD8-F1
#
_cell.length_a   1.000
_cell.length_b   1.000
_cell.length_c   1.000
_cell.angle_alpha   90.00
_cell.angle_beta   90.00
_cell.angle_gamma   90.00
#
_symmetry.space_group_name_H-M   'P 1'
#
loop_
_entity.id
_entity.type
_entity.pdbx_description
1 polymer ?
#
loop_
_entity_poly.entity_id
_entity_poly.type
_entity_poly.pdbx_seq_one_letter_code
_entity_poly.pdbx_strand_id
1 'polypeptide(L)' 'MQRGSWMLFDHYLIVKRWSSKFMTSKAKEDKTLVWVHFPRLGMVFYDESVLLITTLMIGRSVKVILIPLI' A
#
# COMPACT_ATOMS: atom_id res chain seq x y z
N MET A 1 9.35 18.93 -0.21
CA MET A 1 9.82 17.53 -0.22
C MET A 1 8.69 16.64 -0.69
N GLN A 2 8.61 16.36 -1.98
CA GLN A 2 7.59 15.44 -2.51
C GLN A 2 8.12 14.01 -2.33
N ARG A 3 7.96 13.44 -1.14
CA ARG A 3 7.96 11.97 -1.00
C ARG A 3 6.63 11.52 -1.61
N GLY A 4 6.62 11.37 -2.94
CA GLY A 4 5.44 10.98 -3.68
C GLY A 4 4.88 9.69 -3.10
N SER A 5 3.55 9.62 -2.98
CA SER A 5 2.85 8.35 -2.97
C SER A 5 3.33 7.54 -4.18
N TRP A 6 3.07 6.23 -4.24
CA TRP A 6 3.44 5.37 -5.36
C TRP A 6 2.74 5.72 -6.70
N MET A 7 2.35 6.97 -6.89
CA MET A 7 1.90 7.57 -8.14
C MET A 7 3.10 8.01 -8.96
N LEU A 8 3.23 7.43 -10.15
CA LEU A 8 4.12 7.93 -11.20
C LEU A 8 3.23 8.59 -12.26
N PHE A 9 3.38 9.91 -12.47
CA PHE A 9 2.56 10.69 -13.41
C PHE A 9 1.04 10.51 -13.21
N ASP A 10 0.54 10.57 -11.98
CA ASP A 10 -0.88 10.32 -11.65
C ASP A 10 -1.39 8.88 -11.86
N HIS A 11 -0.51 7.94 -12.23
CA HIS A 11 -0.84 6.53 -12.34
C HIS A 11 -0.35 5.78 -11.10
N TYR A 12 -1.23 5.02 -10.46
CA TYR A 12 -0.84 4.16 -9.34
C TYR A 12 0.01 2.99 -9.81
N LEU A 13 1.17 2.81 -9.17
CA LEU A 13 1.98 1.61 -9.35
C LEU A 13 1.26 0.41 -8.72
N ILE A 14 0.99 -0.62 -9.52
CA ILE A 14 0.49 -1.90 -9.01
C ILE A 14 1.68 -2.74 -8.55
N VAL A 15 1.74 -3.02 -7.26
CA VAL A 15 2.75 -3.93 -6.68
C VAL A 15 2.11 -5.29 -6.46
N LYS A 16 2.78 -6.34 -6.96
CA LYS A 16 2.37 -7.74 -6.80
C LYS A 16 3.54 -8.56 -6.26
N ARG A 17 3.23 -9.59 -5.47
CA ARG A 17 4.25 -10.54 -5.01
C ARG A 17 4.84 -11.25 -6.23
N TRP A 18 6.17 -11.32 -6.29
CA TRP A 18 6.86 -12.01 -7.37
C TRP A 18 6.37 -13.46 -7.51
N SER A 19 6.19 -13.89 -8.76
CA SER A 19 5.79 -15.26 -9.11
C SER A 19 6.54 -15.66 -10.37
N SER A 20 7.13 -16.86 -10.36
CA SER A 20 7.82 -17.42 -11.52
C SER A 20 6.89 -17.67 -12.72
N LYS A 21 5.57 -17.67 -12.50
CA LYS A 21 4.54 -17.84 -13.55
C LYS A 21 3.95 -16.51 -14.01
N PHE A 22 4.57 -15.38 -13.67
CA PHE A 22 4.09 -14.07 -14.07
C PHE A 22 4.12 -13.93 -15.59
N MET A 23 2.96 -13.70 -16.20
CA MET A 23 2.80 -13.42 -17.63
C MET A 23 1.99 -12.15 -17.78
N THR A 24 2.60 -11.10 -18.35
CA THR A 24 1.98 -9.78 -18.52
C THR A 24 0.67 -9.83 -19.30
N SER A 25 0.58 -10.68 -20.33
CA SER A 25 -0.60 -10.84 -21.19
C SER A 25 -1.77 -11.57 -20.54
N LYS A 26 -1.53 -12.31 -19.45
CA LYS A 26 -2.54 -13.06 -18.70
C LYS A 26 -2.77 -12.51 -17.29
N ALA A 27 -2.05 -11.44 -16.94
CA ALA A 27 -2.15 -10.81 -15.64
C ALA A 27 -3.51 -10.10 -15.55
N LYS A 28 -4.49 -10.77 -14.94
CA LYS A 28 -5.64 -10.10 -14.34
C LYS A 28 -5.27 -9.71 -12.91
N GLU A 29 -5.54 -8.46 -12.59
CA GLU A 29 -5.37 -7.96 -11.22
C GLU A 29 -6.72 -7.93 -10.54
N ASP A 30 -6.98 -8.96 -9.73
CA ASP A 30 -8.21 -9.06 -8.94
C ASP A 30 -8.13 -8.22 -7.66
N LYS A 31 -6.91 -7.79 -7.26
CA LYS A 31 -6.63 -7.04 -6.03
C LYS A 31 -5.44 -6.11 -6.24
N THR A 32 -5.55 -4.87 -5.76
CA THR A 32 -4.50 -3.85 -5.86
C THR A 32 -4.14 -3.35 -4.46
N LEU A 33 -2.85 -3.23 -4.16
CA LEU A 33 -2.37 -2.55 -2.97
C LEU A 33 -2.38 -1.04 -3.22
N VAL A 34 -3.08 -0.30 -2.37
CA VAL A 34 -3.16 1.16 -2.43
C VAL A 34 -2.66 1.77 -1.13
N TRP A 35 -1.99 2.91 -1.23
CA TRP A 35 -1.62 3.71 -0.07
C TRP A 35 -2.73 4.72 0.21
N VAL A 36 -3.28 4.67 1.42
CA VAL A 36 -4.28 5.63 1.88
C VAL A 36 -3.57 6.72 2.69
N HIS A 37 -3.68 7.96 2.23
CA HIS A 37 -3.15 9.13 2.94
C HIS A 37 -4.33 9.94 3.51
N PHE A 38 -4.30 10.22 4.82
CA PHE A 38 -5.31 11.02 5.49
C PHE A 38 -4.73 12.40 5.84
N PRO A 39 -4.85 13.41 4.95
CA PRO A 39 -4.13 14.68 5.07
C PRO A 39 -4.50 15.54 6.29
N ARG A 40 -5.62 15.24 6.97
CA ARG A 40 -6.12 15.98 8.14
C ARG A 40 -6.21 15.11 9.40
N LEU A 41 -5.65 13.91 9.37
CA LEU A 41 -5.66 13.03 10.52
C LEU A 41 -4.63 13.52 11.55
N GLY A 42 -5.09 13.84 12.75
CA GLY A 42 -4.19 14.28 13.82
C GLY A 42 -3.23 13.16 14.26
N MET A 43 -2.04 13.53 14.77
CA MET A 43 -1.03 12.56 15.22
C MET A 43 -1.56 11.55 16.26
N VAL A 44 -2.55 11.91 17.07
CA VAL A 44 -3.18 11.01 18.05
C VAL A 44 -3.81 9.76 17.44
N PHE A 45 -4.17 9.80 16.15
CA PHE A 45 -4.76 8.68 15.43
C PHE A 45 -3.73 7.84 14.66
N TYR A 46 -2.43 8.16 14.77
CA TYR A 46 -1.34 7.35 14.21
C TYR A 46 -0.89 6.22 15.15
N ASP A 47 -1.67 5.93 16.19
CA ASP A 47 -1.53 4.70 16.96
C ASP A 47 -1.74 3.48 16.05
N GLU A 48 -0.89 2.46 16.20
CA GLU A 48 -0.92 1.26 15.34
C GLU A 48 -2.28 0.58 15.37
N SER A 49 -2.95 0.53 16.53
CA SER A 49 -4.26 -0.11 16.70
C SER A 49 -5.34 0.66 15.93
N VAL A 50 -5.32 1.99 16.01
CA VAL A 50 -6.26 2.88 15.30
C VAL A 50 -6.08 2.75 13.78
N LEU A 51 -4.83 2.77 13.31
CA LEU A 51 -4.51 2.59 11.89
C LEU A 51 -4.92 1.20 11.40
N LEU A 52 -4.69 0.16 12.20
CA LEU A 52 -5.07 -1.20 11.84
C LEU A 52 -6.60 -1.36 11.74
N ILE A 53 -7.36 -0.85 12.72
CA ILE A 53 -8.83 -0.90 12.68
C ILE A 53 -9.37 -0.13 11.47
N THR A 54 -8.85 1.08 11.24
CA THR A 54 -9.28 1.92 10.10
C THR A 54 -9.00 1.25 8.77
N THR A 55 -7.81 0.64 8.60
CA THR A 55 -7.45 -0.06 7.38
C THR A 55 -8.23 -1.36 7.17
N LEU A 56 -8.54 -2.09 8.26
CA LEU A 56 -9.39 -3.29 8.22
C LEU A 56 -10.81 -2.99 7.74
N MET A 57 -11.35 -1.80 8.05
CA MET A 57 -12.67 -1.37 7.55
C MET A 57 -12.68 -1.09 6.05
N ILE A 58 -11.54 -0.66 5.49
CA ILE A 58 -11.39 -0.37 4.05
C ILE A 58 -11.10 -1.66 3.27
N GLY A 59 -10.34 -2.58 3.85
CA GLY A 59 -9.97 -3.84 3.23
C GLY A 59 -8.90 -4.60 4.00
N ARG A 60 -8.16 -5.47 3.32
CA ARG A 60 -7.07 -6.21 3.95
C ARG A 60 -5.84 -5.31 4.11
N SER A 61 -5.45 -5.04 5.34
CA SER A 61 -4.26 -4.26 5.66
C SER A 61 -2.97 -5.06 5.45
N VAL A 62 -1.90 -4.36 5.04
CA VAL A 62 -0.55 -4.92 4.90
C VAL A 62 0.43 -4.02 5.64
N LYS A 63 1.09 -4.55 6.67
CA LYS A 63 2.18 -3.86 7.36
C LYS A 63 3.46 -4.04 6.54
N VAL A 64 4.01 -2.95 6.04
CA VAL A 64 5.32 -2.95 5.37
C VAL A 64 6.39 -2.83 6.45
N ILE A 65 7.15 -3.90 6.65
CA ILE A 65 8.32 -3.89 7.53
C ILE A 65 9.54 -3.67 6.64
N LEU A 66 10.23 -2.55 6.84
CA LEU A 66 11.53 -2.35 6.23
C LEU A 66 12.54 -3.18 7.03
N ILE A 67 12.91 -4.35 6.50
CA ILE A 67 14.02 -5.11 7.06
C ILE A 67 15.30 -4.44 6.56
N PRO A 68 16.20 -3.97 7.44
CA PRO A 68 17.51 -3.51 7.01
C PRO A 68 18.20 -4.71 6.35
N LEU A 69 18.57 -4.57 5.08
CA LEU A 69 19.35 -5.57 4.38
C LEU A 69 20.73 -5.61 5.06
N ILE A 70 20.96 -6.63 5.89
CA ILE A 70 22.29 -7.04 6.35
C ILE A 70 22.86 -7.97 5.29
#